data_AF-A0A2B4R584-F1
#
_entry.id   AF-A0A2B4R584-F1
#
_cell.length_a   1.000
_cell.length_b   1.000
_cell.length_c   1.000
_cell.angle_alpha   90.00
_cell.angle_beta   90.00
_cell.angle_gamma   90.00
#
_symmetry.space_group_name_H-M   'P 1'
#
loop_
_entity.id
_entity.type
_entity.pdbx_description
1 polymer ?
#
loop_
_entity_poly.entity_id
_entity_poly.type
_entity_poly.pdbx_seq_one_letter_code
_entity_poly.pdbx_strand_id
1 'polypeptide(L)'
;MVREHGLKFIGPSPEHIQLMGDKITAKDAVQKLGIPVVPGSDGPVTDIESAVQIAEEMGYPVIVKAASGGGGKGMQVCHNTEELREKIPLAQTEAKINFGNDQVFVEKYLMKPRHIEIQVLGDSFGNAVHLGERDCSLQRRHQKVWEEATSPAVTEEKRHKLGEIVRKAVAEMGYEGAGTFEFLYENDEFYFIEMNTRIQVEHTITEMVTDVDLVREQIRVAQGEKLSFSQKDVQFRGHAIECRINAEHPETFAPSPGKITGYHAPGGIGVRVDSHLYAGSTLSKGGQAYVRNKTHHNGFWVQYEDLEVGQGDTPETGNTVVVNYTGWLKDNNEKFDSSVDRGEPFSFPIGLGYVIKGWDEGVATMKVGGKRRLTIPSDLGYGAVGAGAAIPPNATLVFDVELLGVQ
;
A
#
# COMPACT_ATOMS: atom_id res chain seq x y z
N MET A 1 -17.26 -30.68 8.31
CA MET A 1 -17.07 -29.37 7.62
C MET A 1 -18.39 -28.59 7.63
N VAL A 2 -18.38 -27.24 7.62
CA VAL A 2 -19.61 -26.40 7.69
C VAL A 2 -20.70 -26.83 6.71
N ARG A 3 -20.33 -27.15 5.46
CA ARG A 3 -21.26 -27.59 4.40
C ARG A 3 -21.97 -28.92 4.69
N GLU A 4 -21.32 -29.83 5.41
CA GLU A 4 -21.91 -31.14 5.78
C GLU A 4 -23.09 -31.00 6.73
N HIS A 5 -23.20 -29.85 7.41
CA HIS A 5 -24.32 -29.51 8.29
C HIS A 5 -25.42 -28.71 7.58
N GLY A 6 -25.38 -28.59 6.24
CA GLY A 6 -26.34 -27.80 5.48
C GLY A 6 -26.22 -26.29 5.67
N LEU A 7 -25.09 -25.82 6.22
CA LEU A 7 -24.80 -24.39 6.41
C LEU A 7 -23.94 -23.86 5.26
N LYS A 8 -24.25 -22.66 4.79
CA LYS A 8 -23.41 -21.95 3.82
C LYS A 8 -22.22 -21.34 4.53
N PHE A 9 -21.02 -21.63 4.04
CA PHE A 9 -19.80 -20.94 4.42
C PHE A 9 -19.71 -19.62 3.63
N ILE A 10 -19.55 -18.49 4.32
CA ILE A 10 -19.36 -17.18 3.68
C ILE A 10 -17.89 -17.04 3.28
N GLY A 11 -17.59 -17.46 2.05
CA GLY A 11 -16.24 -17.51 1.53
C GLY A 11 -16.09 -18.59 0.46
N PRO A 12 -14.85 -18.81 -0.01
CA PRO A 12 -14.58 -19.76 -1.09
C PRO A 12 -14.82 -21.21 -0.68
N SER A 13 -14.77 -22.09 -1.68
CA SER A 13 -14.91 -23.52 -1.45
C SER A 13 -13.72 -24.10 -0.68
N PRO A 14 -13.92 -25.20 0.08
CA PRO A 14 -12.81 -25.90 0.74
C PRO A 14 -11.68 -26.27 -0.20
N GLU A 15 -12.02 -26.62 -1.45
CA GLU A 15 -11.05 -26.97 -2.49
C GLU A 15 -10.17 -25.77 -2.87
N HIS A 16 -10.76 -24.58 -3.02
CA HIS A 16 -9.99 -23.34 -3.25
C HIS A 16 -9.15 -22.94 -2.05
N ILE A 17 -9.66 -23.11 -0.83
CA ILE A 17 -8.90 -22.85 0.40
C ILE A 17 -7.67 -23.77 0.47
N GLN A 18 -7.84 -25.04 0.12
CA GLN A 18 -6.75 -26.03 0.13
C GLN A 18 -5.75 -25.76 -1.00
N LEU A 19 -6.21 -25.52 -2.22
CA LEU A 19 -5.37 -25.23 -3.39
C LEU A 19 -4.50 -24.00 -3.15
N MET A 20 -5.08 -22.91 -2.65
CA MET A 20 -4.35 -21.65 -2.45
C MET A 20 -3.59 -21.61 -1.12
N GLY A 21 -3.87 -22.53 -0.19
CA GLY A 21 -3.15 -22.65 1.07
C GLY A 21 -1.80 -23.38 0.94
N ASP A 22 -1.62 -24.16 -0.12
CA ASP A 22 -0.35 -24.83 -0.44
C ASP A 22 0.43 -24.00 -1.46
N LYS A 23 1.59 -23.47 -1.05
CA LYS A 23 2.36 -22.50 -1.85
C LYS A 23 2.82 -23.04 -3.20
N ILE A 24 3.14 -24.32 -3.29
CA ILE A 24 3.67 -24.93 -4.52
C ILE A 24 2.52 -25.08 -5.52
N THR A 25 1.45 -25.73 -5.10
CA THR A 25 0.27 -25.94 -5.97
C THR A 25 -0.42 -24.63 -6.31
N ALA A 26 -0.43 -23.64 -5.40
CA ALA A 26 -0.91 -22.29 -5.68
C ALA A 26 -0.07 -21.62 -6.78
N LYS A 27 1.27 -21.65 -6.69
CA LYS A 27 2.17 -21.05 -7.69
C LYS A 27 1.92 -21.66 -9.07
N ASP A 28 1.85 -22.99 -9.15
CA ASP A 28 1.58 -23.70 -10.41
C ASP A 28 0.20 -23.37 -10.99
N ALA A 29 -0.82 -23.27 -10.13
CA ALA A 29 -2.18 -22.94 -10.54
C ALA A 29 -2.27 -21.52 -11.10
N VAL A 30 -1.71 -20.52 -10.40
CA VAL A 30 -1.79 -19.13 -10.84
C VAL A 30 -0.91 -18.86 -12.06
N GLN A 31 0.22 -19.56 -12.20
CA GLN A 31 1.07 -19.44 -13.38
C GLN A 31 0.35 -19.92 -14.65
N LYS A 32 -0.43 -21.02 -14.56
CA LYS A 32 -1.28 -21.49 -15.67
C LYS A 32 -2.38 -20.49 -16.05
N LEU A 33 -2.81 -19.67 -15.10
CA LEU A 33 -3.78 -18.59 -15.29
C LEU A 33 -3.14 -17.28 -15.75
N GLY A 34 -1.83 -17.29 -16.07
CA GLY A 34 -1.09 -16.14 -16.58
C GLY A 34 -0.71 -15.10 -15.52
N ILE A 35 -0.84 -15.43 -14.23
CA ILE A 35 -0.36 -14.58 -13.14
C ILE A 35 1.17 -14.68 -13.06
N PRO A 36 1.91 -13.56 -13.11
CA PRO A 36 3.35 -13.56 -12.95
C PRO A 36 3.77 -14.14 -11.59
N VAL A 37 4.72 -15.06 -11.58
CA VAL A 37 5.28 -15.69 -10.37
C VAL A 37 6.77 -15.38 -10.28
N VAL A 38 7.34 -15.44 -9.06
CA VAL A 38 8.79 -15.25 -8.88
C VAL A 38 9.55 -16.27 -9.74
N PRO A 39 10.42 -15.84 -10.66
CA PRO A 39 11.26 -16.74 -11.44
C PRO A 39 12.05 -17.66 -10.51
N GLY A 40 12.16 -18.93 -10.89
CA GLY A 40 12.84 -19.92 -10.06
C GLY A 40 12.88 -21.28 -10.73
N SER A 41 13.39 -22.26 -9.98
CA SER A 41 13.44 -23.65 -10.42
C SER A 41 12.05 -24.24 -10.62
N ASP A 42 11.88 -25.00 -11.70
CA ASP A 42 10.66 -25.77 -12.01
C ASP A 42 10.63 -27.04 -11.15
N GLY A 43 10.31 -26.86 -9.87
CA GLY A 43 10.36 -27.92 -8.86
C GLY A 43 11.59 -27.88 -7.95
N PRO A 44 11.73 -28.88 -7.05
CA PRO A 44 12.87 -29.00 -6.16
C PRO A 44 14.18 -29.17 -6.93
N VAL A 45 15.24 -28.55 -6.43
CA VAL A 45 16.60 -28.68 -6.96
C VAL A 45 17.12 -30.09 -6.68
N THR A 46 17.28 -30.90 -7.73
CA THR A 46 17.88 -32.24 -7.64
C THR A 46 19.35 -32.26 -8.02
N ASP A 47 19.81 -31.26 -8.76
CA ASP A 47 21.19 -31.12 -9.24
C ASP A 47 21.68 -29.68 -9.08
N ILE A 48 22.87 -29.50 -8.50
CA ILE A 48 23.42 -28.17 -8.21
C ILE A 48 23.74 -27.41 -9.49
N GLU A 49 24.21 -28.09 -10.55
CA GLU A 49 24.57 -27.42 -11.80
C GLU A 49 23.34 -26.91 -12.54
N SER A 50 22.22 -27.66 -12.51
CA SER A 50 20.93 -27.15 -13.00
C SER A 50 20.49 -25.87 -12.27
N ALA A 51 20.69 -25.80 -10.95
CA ALA A 51 20.37 -24.62 -10.16
C ALA A 51 21.30 -23.43 -10.47
N VAL A 52 22.57 -23.69 -10.77
CA VAL A 52 23.51 -22.68 -11.24
C VAL A 52 23.07 -22.10 -12.58
N GLN A 53 22.72 -22.94 -13.56
CA GLN A 53 22.25 -22.46 -14.86
C GLN A 53 21.00 -21.57 -14.72
N ILE A 54 20.02 -22.01 -13.93
CA ILE A 54 18.79 -21.24 -13.67
C ILE A 54 19.14 -19.90 -12.98
N ALA A 55 20.06 -19.91 -12.01
CA ALA A 55 20.49 -18.69 -11.33
C ALA A 55 21.24 -17.71 -12.25
N GLU A 56 22.03 -18.21 -13.20
CA GLU A 56 22.69 -17.39 -14.22
C GLU A 56 21.69 -16.77 -15.19
N GLU A 57 20.67 -17.52 -15.61
CA GLU A 57 19.57 -17.02 -16.46
C GLU A 57 18.73 -15.96 -15.76
N MET A 58 18.43 -16.14 -14.46
CA MET A 58 17.71 -15.15 -13.65
C MET A 58 18.58 -13.94 -13.24
N GLY A 59 19.90 -14.12 -13.25
CA GLY A 59 20.89 -13.23 -12.65
C GLY A 59 20.86 -13.23 -11.11
N TYR A 60 22.01 -12.97 -10.50
CA TYR A 60 22.15 -12.82 -9.05
C TYR A 60 21.66 -11.45 -8.53
N PRO A 61 21.30 -11.32 -7.23
CA PRO A 61 21.23 -12.40 -6.23
C PRO A 61 20.03 -13.32 -6.42
N VAL A 62 20.18 -14.55 -5.93
CA VAL A 62 19.11 -15.57 -5.85
C VAL A 62 18.94 -16.04 -4.40
N ILE A 63 17.85 -16.73 -4.10
CA ILE A 63 17.57 -17.26 -2.77
C ILE A 63 17.23 -18.74 -2.85
N VAL A 64 17.85 -19.53 -1.98
CA VAL A 64 17.52 -20.94 -1.76
C VAL A 64 16.46 -21.02 -0.65
N LYS A 65 15.31 -21.64 -0.93
CA LYS A 65 14.19 -21.77 0.02
C LYS A 65 13.83 -23.24 0.24
N ALA A 66 13.57 -23.63 1.48
CA ALA A 66 13.02 -24.95 1.80
C ALA A 66 11.55 -25.09 1.34
N ALA A 67 11.16 -26.25 0.81
CA ALA A 67 9.79 -26.56 0.37
C ALA A 67 8.72 -26.31 1.44
N SER A 68 9.06 -26.64 2.69
CA SER A 68 8.14 -26.61 3.84
C SER A 68 8.43 -25.44 4.78
N GLY A 69 9.21 -24.44 4.33
CA GLY A 69 9.63 -23.30 5.14
C GLY A 69 8.58 -22.18 5.23
N GLY A 70 8.33 -21.68 6.44
CA GLY A 70 7.47 -20.53 6.72
C GLY A 70 8.11 -19.57 7.73
N GLY A 71 7.79 -18.27 7.66
CA GLY A 71 8.22 -17.27 8.64
C GLY A 71 9.72 -16.90 8.60
N GLY A 72 10.37 -16.98 7.44
CA GLY A 72 11.76 -16.53 7.24
C GLY A 72 12.85 -17.52 7.69
N LYS A 73 12.49 -18.75 8.07
CA LYS A 73 13.44 -19.83 8.42
C LYS A 73 13.68 -20.75 7.21
N GLY A 74 14.93 -21.16 7.00
CA GLY A 74 15.32 -22.03 5.86
C GLY A 74 15.46 -21.28 4.54
N MET A 75 16.03 -20.07 4.60
CA MET A 75 16.25 -19.17 3.47
C MET A 75 17.72 -18.75 3.42
N GLN A 76 18.40 -18.99 2.30
CA GLN A 76 19.81 -18.63 2.11
C GLN A 76 19.95 -17.78 0.85
N VAL A 77 20.37 -16.52 1.00
CA VAL A 77 20.60 -15.60 -0.13
C VAL A 77 21.99 -15.86 -0.70
N CYS A 78 22.11 -16.00 -2.01
CA CYS A 78 23.35 -16.27 -2.73
C CYS A 78 23.63 -15.12 -3.69
N HIS A 79 24.81 -14.51 -3.62
CA HIS A 79 25.19 -13.36 -4.46
C HIS A 79 25.99 -13.74 -5.71
N ASN A 80 26.46 -14.99 -5.79
CA ASN A 80 27.26 -15.52 -6.89
C ASN A 80 27.15 -17.05 -6.94
N THR A 81 27.77 -17.63 -7.96
CA THR A 81 27.75 -19.07 -8.23
C THR A 81 28.42 -19.88 -7.14
N GLU A 82 29.53 -19.40 -6.58
CA GLU A 82 30.28 -20.07 -5.51
C GLU A 82 29.42 -20.21 -4.24
N GLU A 83 28.79 -19.12 -3.81
CA GLU A 83 27.87 -19.10 -2.67
C GLU A 83 26.68 -20.03 -2.90
N LEU A 84 26.14 -20.11 -4.12
CA LEU A 84 25.02 -20.98 -4.43
C LEU A 84 25.40 -22.46 -4.27
N ARG A 85 26.55 -22.87 -4.80
CA ARG A 85 27.06 -24.24 -4.65
C ARG A 85 27.29 -24.63 -3.19
N GLU A 86 27.76 -23.68 -2.37
CA GLU A 86 27.97 -23.89 -0.94
C GLU A 86 26.66 -23.95 -0.14
N LYS A 87 25.70 -23.06 -0.44
CA LYS A 87 24.50 -22.86 0.37
C LYS A 87 23.39 -23.87 0.09
N ILE A 88 23.32 -24.49 -1.10
CA ILE A 88 22.31 -25.51 -1.41
C ILE A 88 22.38 -26.71 -0.42
N PRO A 89 23.53 -27.39 -0.23
CA PRO A 89 23.64 -28.50 0.71
C PRO A 89 23.32 -28.11 2.17
N LEU A 90 23.69 -26.88 2.56
CA LEU A 90 23.39 -26.34 3.89
C LEU A 90 21.88 -26.15 4.08
N ALA A 91 21.21 -25.53 3.10
CA ALA A 91 19.76 -25.34 3.12
C ALA A 91 18.99 -26.67 3.13
N GLN A 92 19.42 -27.68 2.37
CA GLN A 92 18.83 -29.03 2.40
C GLN A 92 18.96 -29.68 3.78
N THR A 93 20.13 -29.54 4.41
CA THR A 93 20.38 -30.08 5.76
C THR A 93 19.51 -29.38 6.81
N GLU A 94 19.43 -28.04 6.77
CA GLU A 94 18.55 -27.26 7.65
C GLU A 94 17.09 -27.62 7.44
N ALA A 95 16.65 -27.80 6.19
CA ALA A 95 15.29 -28.16 5.85
C ALA A 95 14.92 -29.54 6.41
N LYS A 96 15.83 -30.52 6.27
CA LYS A 96 15.68 -31.86 6.82
C LYS A 96 15.55 -31.86 8.34
N ILE A 97 16.41 -31.11 9.03
CA ILE A 97 16.43 -31.03 10.50
C ILE A 97 15.16 -30.36 11.03
N ASN A 98 14.76 -29.24 10.42
CA ASN A 98 13.67 -28.41 10.96
C ASN A 98 12.27 -28.87 10.50
N PHE A 99 12.16 -29.46 9.31
CA PHE A 99 10.88 -29.74 8.66
C PHE A 99 10.73 -31.19 8.18
N GLY A 100 11.76 -32.03 8.34
CA GLY A 100 11.72 -33.44 7.89
C GLY A 100 11.72 -33.62 6.38
N ASN A 101 11.93 -32.55 5.61
CA ASN A 101 11.95 -32.53 4.14
C ASN A 101 13.20 -31.78 3.67
N ASP A 102 14.06 -32.42 2.88
CA ASP A 102 15.30 -31.85 2.35
C ASP A 102 15.12 -31.14 0.98
N GLN A 103 13.91 -31.06 0.46
CA GLN A 103 13.64 -30.36 -0.79
C GLN A 103 13.85 -28.84 -0.65
N VAL A 104 14.63 -28.28 -1.58
CA VAL A 104 14.90 -26.84 -1.69
C VAL A 104 14.65 -26.35 -3.12
N PHE A 105 14.36 -25.07 -3.26
CA PHE A 105 14.08 -24.38 -4.51
C PHE A 105 15.02 -23.18 -4.65
N VAL A 106 15.37 -22.80 -5.88
CA VAL A 106 16.05 -21.52 -6.15
C VAL A 106 15.04 -20.56 -6.75
N GLU A 107 14.97 -19.35 -6.21
CA GLU A 107 14.16 -18.26 -6.76
C GLU A 107 14.97 -16.98 -6.91
N LYS A 108 14.52 -16.07 -7.75
CA LYS A 108 15.06 -14.71 -7.80
C LYS A 108 14.96 -14.06 -6.42
N TYR A 109 16.05 -13.47 -5.94
CA TYR A 109 16.02 -12.68 -4.70
C TYR A 109 15.68 -11.23 -5.02
N LEU A 110 14.54 -10.78 -4.54
CA LEU A 110 14.12 -9.38 -4.63
C LEU A 110 14.68 -8.63 -3.43
N MET A 111 15.40 -7.54 -3.68
CA MET A 111 16.20 -6.88 -2.61
C MET A 111 15.38 -5.93 -1.75
N LYS A 112 14.60 -5.06 -2.40
CA LYS A 112 13.73 -4.07 -1.75
C LYS A 112 12.34 -4.08 -2.42
N PRO A 113 11.67 -5.25 -2.47
CA PRO A 113 10.37 -5.32 -3.08
C PRO A 113 9.34 -4.54 -2.26
N ARG A 114 8.40 -3.92 -2.96
CA ARG A 114 7.14 -3.48 -2.36
C ARG A 114 6.20 -4.68 -2.23
N HIS A 115 5.41 -4.71 -1.17
CA HIS A 115 4.34 -5.69 -1.01
C HIS A 115 3.06 -5.08 -1.56
N ILE A 116 2.64 -5.52 -2.76
CA ILE A 116 1.43 -5.04 -3.43
C ILE A 116 0.41 -6.17 -3.46
N GLU A 117 -0.84 -5.88 -3.18
CA GLU A 117 -1.88 -6.91 -3.16
C GLU A 117 -3.16 -6.45 -3.86
N ILE A 118 -3.84 -7.37 -4.56
CA ILE A 118 -5.02 -7.07 -5.38
C ILE A 118 -6.26 -7.66 -4.74
N GLN A 119 -7.23 -6.80 -4.42
CA GLN A 119 -8.54 -7.23 -3.93
C GLN A 119 -9.39 -7.80 -5.05
N VAL A 120 -9.99 -8.96 -4.81
CA VAL A 120 -10.96 -9.57 -5.71
C VAL A 120 -12.25 -9.96 -5.00
N LEU A 121 -13.30 -10.10 -5.79
CA LEU A 121 -14.58 -10.66 -5.37
C LEU A 121 -15.20 -11.43 -6.54
N GLY A 122 -15.67 -12.65 -6.29
CA GLY A 122 -16.37 -13.46 -7.29
C GLY A 122 -17.69 -14.03 -6.76
N ASP A 123 -18.59 -14.40 -7.68
CA ASP A 123 -19.86 -15.06 -7.36
C ASP A 123 -19.98 -16.47 -7.94
N SER A 124 -21.04 -17.19 -7.56
CA SER A 124 -21.33 -18.55 -8.03
C SER A 124 -21.82 -18.62 -9.49
N PHE A 125 -21.90 -17.49 -10.19
CA PHE A 125 -22.36 -17.40 -11.58
C PHE A 125 -21.19 -17.16 -12.55
N GLY A 126 -19.95 -17.22 -12.06
CA GLY A 126 -18.73 -16.99 -12.85
C GLY A 126 -18.41 -15.51 -13.07
N ASN A 127 -19.09 -14.59 -12.37
CA ASN A 127 -18.69 -13.18 -12.40
C ASN A 127 -17.56 -12.95 -11.40
N ALA A 128 -16.58 -12.14 -11.80
CA ALA A 128 -15.49 -11.70 -10.94
C ALA A 128 -15.12 -10.25 -11.22
N VAL A 129 -14.73 -9.54 -10.17
CA VAL A 129 -14.24 -8.16 -10.19
C VAL A 129 -12.93 -8.03 -9.40
N HIS A 130 -12.09 -7.09 -9.81
CA HIS A 130 -10.99 -6.58 -8.99
C HIS A 130 -11.32 -5.18 -8.47
N LEU A 131 -10.91 -4.90 -7.24
CA LEU A 131 -11.16 -3.63 -6.55
C LEU A 131 -9.83 -2.88 -6.30
N GLY A 132 -8.92 -3.02 -7.27
CA GLY A 132 -7.61 -2.38 -7.27
C GLY A 132 -6.62 -3.02 -6.30
N GLU A 133 -5.51 -2.32 -6.12
CA GLU A 133 -4.39 -2.72 -5.28
C GLU A 133 -4.29 -1.96 -3.97
N ARG A 134 -3.62 -2.60 -3.01
CA ARG A 134 -3.10 -1.97 -1.80
C ARG A 134 -1.59 -2.16 -1.72
N ASP A 135 -0.89 -1.15 -1.24
CA ASP A 135 0.52 -1.23 -0.84
C ASP A 135 0.59 -1.48 0.66
N CYS A 136 1.18 -2.62 1.02
CA CYS A 136 1.35 -3.09 2.38
C CYS A 136 2.83 -3.25 2.72
N SER A 137 3.71 -2.47 2.07
CA SER A 137 5.16 -2.58 2.21
C SER A 137 5.68 -2.18 3.59
N LEU A 138 4.95 -1.33 4.32
CA LEU A 138 5.33 -0.91 5.67
C LEU A 138 4.98 -2.00 6.69
N GLN A 139 5.98 -2.85 6.92
CA GLN A 139 5.89 -4.01 7.79
C GLN A 139 6.93 -3.99 8.90
N ARG A 140 6.60 -4.58 10.04
CA ARG A 140 7.54 -4.85 11.13
C ARG A 140 7.52 -6.33 11.43
N ARG A 141 8.69 -7.00 11.38
CA ARG A 141 8.81 -8.46 11.58
C ARG A 141 7.80 -9.25 10.70
N HIS A 142 7.66 -8.86 9.44
CA HIS A 142 6.72 -9.44 8.46
C HIS A 142 5.24 -9.31 8.83
N GLN A 143 4.88 -8.37 9.70
CA GLN A 143 3.49 -8.02 9.98
C GLN A 143 3.21 -6.64 9.41
N LYS A 144 2.11 -6.51 8.66
CA LYS A 144 1.64 -5.24 8.12
C LYS A 144 1.23 -4.30 9.27
N VAL A 145 1.70 -3.06 9.21
CA VAL A 145 1.46 -2.03 10.24
C VAL A 145 0.71 -0.83 9.67
N TRP A 146 0.97 -0.57 8.39
CA TRP A 146 0.43 0.55 7.64
C TRP A 146 0.20 0.11 6.20
N GLU A 147 -0.98 0.42 5.69
CA GLU A 147 -1.43 0.00 4.37
C GLU A 147 -2.08 1.19 3.65
N GLU A 148 -1.88 1.28 2.33
CA GLU A 148 -2.50 2.32 1.50
C GLU A 148 -3.16 1.73 0.25
N ALA A 149 -4.33 2.24 -0.13
CA ALA A 149 -5.00 1.87 -1.38
C ALA A 149 -4.66 2.91 -2.45
N THR A 150 -4.54 2.50 -3.72
CA THR A 150 -4.00 3.32 -4.82
C THR A 150 -2.53 3.70 -4.58
N SER A 151 -1.67 2.68 -4.63
CA SER A 151 -0.24 2.82 -4.38
C SER A 151 0.38 3.88 -5.29
N PRO A 152 1.18 4.83 -4.74
CA PRO A 152 1.89 5.81 -5.55
C PRO A 152 2.99 5.17 -6.42
N ALA A 153 3.41 3.93 -6.12
CA ALA A 153 4.41 3.21 -6.88
C ALA A 153 3.83 2.45 -8.09
N VAL A 154 2.50 2.31 -8.17
CA VAL A 154 1.80 1.56 -9.21
C VAL A 154 0.99 2.51 -10.08
N THR A 155 1.35 2.59 -11.37
CA THR A 155 0.61 3.40 -12.34
C THR A 155 -0.77 2.83 -12.60
N GLU A 156 -1.70 3.66 -13.06
CA GLU A 156 -3.06 3.23 -13.42
C GLU A 156 -3.07 2.12 -14.49
N GLU A 157 -2.19 2.23 -15.49
CA GLU A 157 -2.03 1.21 -16.52
C GLU A 157 -1.60 -0.14 -15.93
N LYS A 158 -0.59 -0.15 -15.04
CA LYS A 158 -0.11 -1.35 -14.36
C LYS A 158 -1.18 -1.96 -13.45
N ARG A 159 -1.87 -1.11 -12.68
CA ARG A 159 -3.02 -1.49 -11.84
C ARG A 159 -4.11 -2.17 -12.66
N HIS A 160 -4.50 -1.58 -13.78
CA HIS A 160 -5.52 -2.14 -14.66
C HIS A 160 -5.06 -3.46 -15.29
N LYS A 161 -3.81 -3.52 -15.80
CA LYS A 161 -3.25 -4.73 -16.41
C LYS A 161 -3.21 -5.90 -15.42
N LEU A 162 -2.65 -5.69 -14.24
CA LEU A 162 -2.57 -6.73 -13.20
C LEU A 162 -3.97 -7.10 -12.68
N GLY A 163 -4.81 -6.11 -12.42
CA GLY A 163 -6.19 -6.31 -11.98
C GLY A 163 -7.00 -7.18 -12.96
N GLU A 164 -6.88 -6.95 -14.26
CA GLU A 164 -7.57 -7.76 -15.28
C GLU A 164 -7.02 -9.20 -15.38
N ILE A 165 -5.72 -9.40 -15.22
CA ILE A 165 -5.13 -10.74 -15.18
C ILE A 165 -5.72 -11.52 -13.99
N VAL A 166 -5.69 -10.90 -12.81
CA VAL A 166 -6.19 -11.52 -11.58
C VAL A 166 -7.71 -11.75 -11.65
N ARG A 167 -8.48 -10.78 -12.17
CA ARG A 167 -9.94 -10.90 -12.32
C ARG A 167 -10.32 -12.08 -13.23
N LYS A 168 -9.60 -12.26 -14.34
CA LYS A 168 -9.83 -13.39 -15.25
C LYS A 168 -9.50 -14.72 -14.58
N ALA A 169 -8.39 -14.79 -13.85
CA ALA A 169 -8.02 -15.97 -13.07
C ALA A 169 -9.12 -16.36 -12.06
N VAL A 170 -9.65 -15.39 -11.31
CA VAL A 170 -10.76 -15.61 -10.35
C VAL A 170 -12.01 -16.14 -11.03
N ALA A 171 -12.38 -15.58 -12.19
CA ALA A 171 -13.53 -16.05 -12.97
C ALA A 171 -13.33 -17.48 -13.49
N GLU A 172 -12.15 -17.78 -14.03
CA GLU A 172 -11.80 -19.12 -14.57
C GLU A 172 -11.76 -20.19 -13.48
N MET A 173 -11.28 -19.83 -12.28
CA MET A 173 -11.33 -20.70 -11.11
C MET A 173 -12.76 -20.94 -10.58
N GLY A 174 -13.73 -20.09 -10.95
CA GLY A 174 -15.06 -20.10 -10.31
C GLY A 174 -14.98 -19.77 -8.82
N TYR A 175 -14.07 -18.86 -8.46
CA TYR A 175 -13.82 -18.49 -7.07
C TYR A 175 -14.98 -17.64 -6.52
N GLU A 176 -15.56 -18.07 -5.38
CA GLU A 176 -16.69 -17.39 -4.73
C GLU A 176 -16.23 -16.64 -3.47
N GLY A 177 -16.73 -15.42 -3.28
CA GLY A 177 -16.41 -14.58 -2.12
C GLY A 177 -15.18 -13.71 -2.33
N ALA A 178 -14.73 -13.06 -1.25
CA ALA A 178 -13.61 -12.14 -1.29
C ALA A 178 -12.28 -12.88 -1.10
N GLY A 179 -11.28 -12.46 -1.85
CA GLY A 179 -9.91 -12.91 -1.70
C GLY A 179 -8.92 -11.82 -2.08
N THR A 180 -7.66 -12.04 -1.78
CA THR A 180 -6.58 -11.11 -2.13
C THR A 180 -5.40 -11.87 -2.69
N PHE A 181 -4.91 -11.46 -3.85
CA PHE A 181 -3.65 -11.94 -4.41
C PHE A 181 -2.51 -11.03 -3.98
N GLU A 182 -1.50 -11.56 -3.30
CA GLU A 182 -0.33 -10.81 -2.84
C GLU A 182 0.84 -10.98 -3.80
N PHE A 183 1.57 -9.88 -4.02
CA PHE A 183 2.69 -9.77 -4.94
C PHE A 183 3.87 -9.05 -4.28
N LEU A 184 5.07 -9.44 -4.68
CA LEU A 184 6.26 -8.60 -4.56
C LEU A 184 6.41 -7.78 -5.83
N TYR A 185 6.63 -6.48 -5.70
CA TYR A 185 6.81 -5.54 -6.81
C TYR A 185 8.20 -4.92 -6.75
N GLU A 186 9.01 -5.16 -7.77
CA GLU A 186 10.37 -4.61 -7.91
C GLU A 186 10.73 -4.46 -9.39
N ASN A 187 11.43 -3.37 -9.74
CA ASN A 187 11.85 -3.07 -11.11
C ASN A 187 10.70 -3.15 -12.12
N ASP A 188 9.55 -2.58 -11.77
CA ASP A 188 8.34 -2.52 -12.60
C ASP A 188 7.65 -3.85 -12.89
N GLU A 189 8.06 -4.94 -12.24
CA GLU A 189 7.49 -6.27 -12.38
C GLU A 189 6.81 -6.74 -11.09
N PHE A 190 5.69 -7.46 -11.25
CA PHE A 190 4.95 -8.07 -10.15
C PHE A 190 5.25 -9.56 -10.08
N TYR A 191 5.36 -10.10 -8.87
CA TYR A 191 5.62 -11.52 -8.65
C TYR A 191 4.72 -12.05 -7.54
N PHE A 192 3.80 -12.95 -7.89
CA PHE A 192 2.88 -13.57 -6.95
C PHE A 192 3.63 -14.30 -5.83
N ILE A 193 3.14 -14.15 -4.60
CA ILE A 193 3.67 -14.84 -3.42
C ILE A 193 2.63 -15.73 -2.75
N GLU A 194 1.40 -15.27 -2.59
CA GLU A 194 0.32 -16.03 -1.96
C GLU A 194 -1.03 -15.43 -2.29
N MET A 195 -2.10 -16.18 -2.01
CA MET A 195 -3.47 -15.67 -2.04
C MET A 195 -4.10 -15.88 -0.67
N ASN A 196 -4.59 -14.79 -0.08
CA ASN A 196 -5.44 -14.86 1.10
C ASN A 196 -6.87 -15.16 0.65
N THR A 197 -7.35 -16.37 0.94
CA THR A 197 -8.68 -16.86 0.54
C THR A 197 -9.80 -16.41 1.48
N ARG A 198 -9.72 -15.16 1.93
CA ARG A 198 -10.60 -14.53 2.92
C ARG A 198 -10.47 -13.02 2.82
N ILE A 199 -11.38 -12.31 3.50
CA ILE A 199 -11.21 -10.88 3.73
C ILE A 199 -9.97 -10.61 4.61
N GLN A 200 -9.28 -9.51 4.33
CA GLN A 200 -8.13 -9.03 5.09
C GLN A 200 -8.50 -7.84 5.99
N VAL A 201 -7.63 -7.51 6.94
CA VAL A 201 -7.87 -6.41 7.90
C VAL A 201 -7.99 -5.08 7.14
N GLU A 202 -7.06 -4.89 6.22
CA GLU A 202 -6.87 -3.75 5.33
C GLU A 202 -7.88 -3.66 4.17
N HIS A 203 -8.94 -4.49 4.14
CA HIS A 203 -9.98 -4.39 3.10
C HIS A 203 -10.64 -3.01 3.02
N THR A 204 -10.61 -2.28 4.13
CA THR A 204 -11.41 -1.06 4.29
C THR A 204 -10.86 0.13 3.55
N ILE A 205 -9.56 0.21 3.32
CA ILE A 205 -8.98 1.24 2.46
C ILE A 205 -9.42 1.03 1.00
N THR A 206 -9.63 -0.22 0.58
CA THR A 206 -10.28 -0.53 -0.70
C THR A 206 -11.73 -0.08 -0.71
N GLU A 207 -12.52 -0.36 0.35
CA GLU A 207 -13.90 0.15 0.45
C GLU A 207 -13.93 1.68 0.43
N MET A 208 -12.98 2.33 1.11
CA MET A 208 -12.86 3.78 1.14
C MET A 208 -12.60 4.35 -0.27
N VAL A 209 -11.74 3.76 -1.09
CA VAL A 209 -11.47 4.32 -2.43
C VAL A 209 -12.48 3.87 -3.50
N THR A 210 -13.25 2.82 -3.27
CA THR A 210 -14.21 2.28 -4.27
C THR A 210 -15.68 2.52 -3.92
N ASP A 211 -15.98 2.87 -2.68
CA ASP A 211 -17.33 2.91 -2.08
C ASP A 211 -18.09 1.57 -2.20
N VAL A 212 -17.37 0.45 -2.34
CA VAL A 212 -17.92 -0.91 -2.32
C VAL A 212 -17.77 -1.51 -0.92
N ASP A 213 -18.88 -1.93 -0.32
CA ASP A 213 -18.91 -2.66 0.95
C ASP A 213 -18.65 -4.15 0.71
N LEU A 214 -17.43 -4.60 0.97
CA LEU A 214 -16.94 -5.95 0.71
C LEU A 214 -17.63 -6.98 1.60
N VAL A 215 -17.84 -6.66 2.87
CA VAL A 215 -18.46 -7.59 3.83
C VAL A 215 -19.91 -7.85 3.43
N ARG A 216 -20.65 -6.80 3.07
CA ARG A 216 -22.02 -6.93 2.57
C ARG A 216 -22.08 -7.78 1.31
N GLU A 217 -21.18 -7.55 0.35
CA GLU A 217 -21.20 -8.33 -0.90
C GLU A 217 -20.81 -9.79 -0.68
N GLN A 218 -19.87 -10.09 0.24
CA GLN A 218 -19.59 -11.47 0.64
C GLN A 218 -20.85 -12.19 1.17
N ILE A 219 -21.63 -11.53 2.01
CA ILE A 219 -22.88 -12.10 2.56
C ILE A 219 -23.89 -12.34 1.43
N ARG A 220 -24.07 -11.37 0.52
CA ARG A 220 -25.02 -11.48 -0.60
C ARG A 220 -24.65 -12.60 -1.57
N VAL A 221 -23.39 -12.68 -1.96
CA VAL A 221 -22.89 -13.78 -2.80
C VAL A 221 -23.10 -15.12 -2.10
N ALA A 222 -22.83 -15.20 -0.79
CA ALA A 222 -23.07 -16.43 -0.04
C ALA A 222 -24.56 -16.80 0.00
N GLN A 223 -25.48 -15.83 -0.03
CA GLN A 223 -26.92 -16.04 -0.16
C GLN A 223 -27.36 -16.49 -1.56
N GLY A 224 -26.44 -16.64 -2.52
CA GLY A 224 -26.72 -17.04 -3.89
C GLY A 224 -27.12 -15.89 -4.80
N GLU A 225 -26.86 -14.65 -4.40
CA GLU A 225 -27.02 -13.49 -5.29
C GLU A 225 -25.82 -13.34 -6.24
N LYS A 226 -26.07 -12.69 -7.38
CA LYS A 226 -25.00 -12.21 -8.27
C LYS A 226 -24.29 -11.02 -7.63
N LEU A 227 -23.05 -10.76 -8.07
CA LEU A 227 -22.40 -9.48 -7.80
C LEU A 227 -23.32 -8.32 -8.18
N SER A 228 -23.43 -7.33 -7.30
CA SER A 228 -24.35 -6.21 -7.53
C SER A 228 -23.83 -5.13 -8.45
N PHE A 229 -22.59 -5.27 -8.89
CA PHE A 229 -21.90 -4.39 -9.80
C PHE A 229 -20.97 -5.24 -10.68
N SER A 230 -20.52 -4.64 -11.77
CA SER A 230 -19.55 -5.23 -12.69
C SER A 230 -18.25 -4.42 -12.70
N GLN A 231 -17.21 -4.93 -13.36
CA GLN A 231 -15.89 -4.27 -13.38
C GLN A 231 -15.94 -2.82 -13.88
N LYS A 232 -16.83 -2.51 -14.84
CA LYS A 232 -16.99 -1.16 -15.41
C LYS A 232 -17.56 -0.15 -14.41
N ASP A 233 -18.21 -0.62 -13.35
CA ASP A 233 -18.86 0.20 -12.33
C ASP A 233 -17.87 0.55 -11.19
N VAL A 234 -16.73 -0.13 -11.13
CA VAL A 234 -15.67 0.14 -10.14
C VAL A 234 -14.95 1.42 -10.50
N GLN A 235 -15.00 2.40 -9.61
CA GLN A 235 -14.28 3.67 -9.73
C GLN A 235 -13.35 3.86 -8.54
N PHE A 236 -12.13 4.30 -8.80
CA PHE A 236 -11.18 4.64 -7.75
C PHE A 236 -11.26 6.14 -7.46
N ARG A 237 -11.58 6.50 -6.23
CA ARG A 237 -11.76 7.87 -5.77
C ARG A 237 -10.79 8.16 -4.64
N GLY A 238 -9.77 8.93 -4.94
CA GLY A 238 -8.79 9.32 -3.94
C GLY A 238 -7.86 8.22 -3.54
N HIS A 239 -7.38 8.34 -2.31
CA HIS A 239 -6.42 7.48 -1.69
C HIS A 239 -6.85 7.25 -0.25
N ALA A 240 -6.48 6.11 0.33
CA ALA A 240 -6.88 5.81 1.69
C ALA A 240 -5.77 5.05 2.40
N ILE A 241 -5.54 5.43 3.64
CA ILE A 241 -4.49 4.90 4.50
C ILE A 241 -5.14 4.27 5.72
N GLU A 242 -4.66 3.09 6.09
CA GLU A 242 -4.98 2.39 7.32
C GLU A 242 -3.76 2.38 8.24
N CYS A 243 -3.98 2.72 9.51
CA CYS A 243 -3.00 2.60 10.57
C CYS A 243 -3.52 1.62 11.63
N ARG A 244 -2.71 0.61 11.96
CA ARG A 244 -3.03 -0.31 13.06
C ARG A 244 -2.61 0.30 14.39
N ILE A 245 -3.57 0.52 15.28
CA ILE A 245 -3.34 1.00 16.65
C ILE A 245 -3.25 -0.23 17.57
N ASN A 246 -2.01 -0.68 17.78
CA ASN A 246 -1.74 -1.85 18.61
C ASN A 246 -1.46 -1.46 20.06
N ALA A 247 -1.88 -2.33 20.99
CA ALA A 247 -1.47 -2.24 22.39
C ALA A 247 -0.04 -2.76 22.56
N GLU A 248 0.93 -1.94 22.17
CA GLU A 248 2.36 -2.25 22.19
C GLU A 248 3.15 -1.08 22.78
N HIS A 249 4.25 -1.36 23.46
CA HIS A 249 5.16 -0.32 23.92
C HIS A 249 5.82 0.39 22.70
N PRO A 250 5.84 1.72 22.61
CA PRO A 250 6.28 2.43 21.39
C PRO A 250 7.75 2.21 21.03
N GLU A 251 8.62 2.00 22.02
CA GLU A 251 10.05 1.75 21.77
C GLU A 251 10.41 0.26 21.63
N THR A 252 9.92 -0.60 22.51
CA THR A 252 10.30 -2.02 22.54
C THR A 252 9.37 -2.90 21.71
N PHE A 253 8.18 -2.40 21.38
CA PHE A 253 7.09 -3.13 20.72
C PHE A 253 6.64 -4.39 21.46
N ALA A 254 6.96 -4.50 22.76
CA ALA A 254 6.42 -5.54 23.60
C ALA A 254 4.89 -5.33 23.72
N PRO A 255 4.07 -6.40 23.61
CA PRO A 255 2.64 -6.30 23.87
C PRO A 255 2.36 -5.70 25.24
N SER A 256 1.50 -4.69 25.29
CA SER A 256 1.10 -3.93 26.48
C SER A 256 -0.42 -4.02 26.70
N PRO A 257 -0.98 -5.22 26.90
CA PRO A 257 -2.41 -5.40 27.16
C PRO A 257 -2.77 -4.88 28.56
N GLY A 258 -4.01 -4.43 28.74
CA GLY A 258 -4.47 -3.90 30.01
C GLY A 258 -5.89 -3.35 29.95
N LYS A 259 -6.31 -2.73 31.05
CA LYS A 259 -7.60 -2.06 31.12
C LYS A 259 -7.52 -0.69 30.42
N ILE A 260 -8.41 -0.46 29.47
CA ILE A 260 -8.57 0.85 28.83
C ILE A 260 -9.32 1.77 29.79
N THR A 261 -8.64 2.77 30.34
CA THR A 261 -9.24 3.74 31.27
C THR A 261 -9.98 4.87 30.56
N GLY A 262 -9.56 5.21 29.35
CA GLY A 262 -10.20 6.20 28.49
C GLY A 262 -10.04 5.83 27.02
N TYR A 263 -11.06 6.13 26.22
CA TYR A 263 -11.05 5.93 24.78
C TYR A 263 -11.86 7.05 24.13
N HIS A 264 -11.23 7.83 23.26
CA HIS A 264 -11.87 8.86 22.46
C HIS A 264 -11.48 8.61 21.01
N ALA A 265 -12.39 8.00 20.26
CA ALA A 265 -12.17 7.74 18.85
C ALA A 265 -12.10 9.05 18.06
N PRO A 266 -11.15 9.22 17.13
CA PRO A 266 -11.17 10.34 16.21
C PRO A 266 -12.37 10.25 15.26
N GLY A 267 -12.79 11.40 14.73
CA GLY A 267 -13.86 11.49 13.74
C GLY A 267 -13.66 12.70 12.82
N GLY A 268 -14.61 12.91 11.91
CA GLY A 268 -14.56 13.98 10.91
C GLY A 268 -14.69 13.45 9.49
N ILE A 269 -14.67 14.35 8.50
CA ILE A 269 -14.73 13.99 7.09
C ILE A 269 -13.47 13.19 6.73
N GLY A 270 -13.66 12.06 6.04
CA GLY A 270 -12.56 11.18 5.63
C GLY A 270 -12.05 10.24 6.73
N VAL A 271 -12.46 10.40 7.99
CA VAL A 271 -12.00 9.52 9.08
C VAL A 271 -12.95 8.33 9.24
N ARG A 272 -12.39 7.12 9.21
CA ARG A 272 -13.09 5.87 9.52
C ARG A 272 -12.38 5.17 10.68
N VAL A 273 -13.15 4.67 11.64
CA VAL A 273 -12.62 3.93 12.79
C VAL A 273 -13.39 2.63 12.90
N ASP A 274 -12.66 1.52 12.87
CA ASP A 274 -13.22 0.19 13.09
C ASP A 274 -12.56 -0.36 14.35
N SER A 275 -13.32 -0.36 15.44
CA SER A 275 -12.82 -0.74 16.75
C SER A 275 -13.88 -1.46 17.56
N HIS A 276 -13.44 -2.42 18.36
CA HIS A 276 -14.23 -3.01 19.43
C HIS A 276 -13.88 -2.42 20.81
N LEU A 277 -13.00 -1.40 20.87
CA LEU A 277 -12.56 -0.81 22.13
C LEU A 277 -13.58 0.19 22.66
N TYR A 278 -13.67 0.23 23.99
CA TYR A 278 -14.43 1.22 24.72
C TYR A 278 -13.81 1.43 26.10
N ALA A 279 -14.08 2.59 26.70
CA ALA A 279 -13.61 2.87 28.06
C ALA A 279 -14.14 1.82 29.04
N GLY A 280 -13.26 1.22 29.82
CA GLY A 280 -13.57 0.15 30.77
C GLY A 280 -13.35 -1.27 30.22
N SER A 281 -13.17 -1.43 28.91
CA SER A 281 -12.80 -2.73 28.32
C SER A 281 -11.39 -3.17 28.75
N THR A 282 -11.17 -4.49 28.79
CA THR A 282 -9.86 -5.08 29.08
C THR A 282 -9.33 -5.75 27.82
N LEU A 283 -8.17 -5.31 27.37
CA LEU A 283 -7.41 -5.99 26.33
C LEU A 283 -6.64 -7.15 26.97
N SER A 284 -6.89 -8.36 26.49
CA SER A 284 -6.01 -9.50 26.71
C SER A 284 -4.85 -9.47 25.71
N LYS A 285 -3.82 -10.30 25.91
CA LYS A 285 -2.71 -10.43 24.95
C LYS A 285 -3.27 -10.71 23.53
N GLY A 286 -3.08 -9.77 22.60
CA GLY A 286 -3.44 -9.91 21.19
C GLY A 286 -4.57 -9.01 20.66
N GLY A 287 -5.24 -8.20 21.49
CA GLY A 287 -6.26 -7.27 21.00
C GLY A 287 -5.66 -6.03 20.33
N GLN A 288 -6.27 -5.59 19.22
CA GLN A 288 -5.84 -4.47 18.38
C GLN A 288 -7.04 -3.55 18.06
N ALA A 289 -6.77 -2.27 17.82
CA ALA A 289 -7.75 -1.34 17.25
C ALA A 289 -7.21 -0.74 15.95
N TYR A 290 -8.10 -0.29 15.07
CA TYR A 290 -7.72 0.21 13.75
C TYR A 290 -8.25 1.63 13.56
N VAL A 291 -7.40 2.54 13.07
CA VAL A 291 -7.77 3.93 12.75
C VAL A 291 -7.39 4.20 11.30
N ARG A 292 -8.31 4.77 10.52
CA ARG A 292 -8.15 4.98 9.08
C ARG A 292 -8.44 6.41 8.70
N ASN A 293 -7.75 6.86 7.66
CA ASN A 293 -7.98 8.16 7.06
C ASN A 293 -8.07 8.00 5.53
N LYS A 294 -9.23 8.31 4.96
CA LYS A 294 -9.46 8.47 3.52
C LYS A 294 -9.14 9.90 3.16
N THR A 295 -8.16 10.05 2.28
CA THR A 295 -7.82 11.32 1.69
C THR A 295 -8.41 11.32 0.29
N HIS A 296 -9.49 12.06 0.10
CA HIS A 296 -9.99 12.30 -1.25
C HIS A 296 -8.82 12.85 -2.09
N HIS A 297 -8.58 12.33 -3.30
CA HIS A 297 -7.69 12.96 -4.27
C HIS A 297 -8.55 13.65 -5.31
N ASN A 298 -9.17 14.74 -4.87
CA ASN A 298 -9.40 15.89 -5.75
C ASN A 298 -8.56 17.03 -5.20
N GLY A 299 -7.22 16.97 -5.38
CA GLY A 299 -6.33 18.05 -4.93
C GLY A 299 -6.48 18.43 -3.45
N PHE A 300 -6.15 17.53 -2.52
CA PHE A 300 -6.19 17.84 -1.08
C PHE A 300 -4.81 18.05 -0.46
N TRP A 301 -3.76 18.08 -1.28
CA TRP A 301 -2.38 18.27 -0.85
C TRP A 301 -1.70 19.26 -1.77
N VAL A 302 -0.74 20.00 -1.21
CA VAL A 302 0.18 20.81 -2.00
C VAL A 302 1.06 19.86 -2.80
N GLN A 303 0.96 19.91 -4.13
CA GLN A 303 1.96 19.27 -4.97
C GLN A 303 3.17 20.19 -5.02
N TYR A 304 4.38 19.65 -4.93
CA TYR A 304 5.57 20.47 -5.06
C TYR A 304 6.64 19.81 -5.92
N GLU A 305 7.46 20.68 -6.51
CA GLU A 305 8.66 20.33 -7.26
C GLU A 305 9.79 21.22 -6.73
N ASP A 306 10.85 20.60 -6.19
CA ASP A 306 12.06 21.33 -5.82
C ASP A 306 12.82 21.71 -7.10
N LEU A 307 12.80 23.01 -7.42
CA LEU A 307 13.57 23.58 -8.54
C LEU A 307 15.05 23.71 -8.15
N GLU A 308 15.31 23.99 -6.88
CA GLU A 308 16.64 24.08 -6.27
C GLU A 308 16.54 23.68 -4.80
N VAL A 309 17.32 22.70 -4.35
CA VAL A 309 17.30 22.26 -2.94
C VAL A 309 18.29 23.10 -2.13
N GLY A 310 17.78 23.83 -1.14
CA GLY A 310 18.59 24.65 -0.24
C GLY A 310 19.52 23.84 0.66
N GLN A 311 20.53 24.51 1.22
CA GLN A 311 21.54 23.90 2.10
C GLN A 311 21.51 24.44 3.53
N GLY A 312 20.74 25.50 3.79
CA GLY A 312 20.61 26.07 5.14
C GLY A 312 19.53 25.38 5.97
N ASP A 313 19.11 26.07 7.03
CA ASP A 313 18.18 25.54 8.02
C ASP A 313 16.79 25.26 7.44
N THR A 314 16.08 24.33 8.08
CA THR A 314 14.67 24.01 7.77
C THR A 314 13.78 24.72 8.81
N PRO A 315 12.69 25.38 8.40
CA PRO A 315 11.78 26.03 9.34
C PRO A 315 11.13 25.06 10.32
N GLU A 316 11.04 25.44 11.59
CA GLU A 316 10.18 24.80 12.59
C GLU A 316 8.89 25.61 12.79
N THR A 317 7.83 24.94 13.27
CA THR A 317 6.55 25.62 13.55
C THR A 317 6.73 26.78 14.51
N GLY A 318 6.28 27.97 14.10
CA GLY A 318 6.41 29.21 14.86
C GLY A 318 7.63 30.06 14.51
N ASN A 319 8.60 29.55 13.75
CA ASN A 319 9.66 30.40 13.20
C ASN A 319 9.10 31.44 12.23
N THR A 320 9.79 32.58 12.13
CA THR A 320 9.49 33.55 11.07
C THR A 320 10.32 33.21 9.85
N VAL A 321 9.66 32.88 8.74
CA VAL A 321 10.32 32.62 7.46
C VAL A 321 10.32 33.86 6.60
N VAL A 322 11.36 34.03 5.78
CA VAL A 322 11.47 35.10 4.78
C VAL A 322 11.53 34.45 3.40
N VAL A 323 10.60 34.79 2.53
CA VAL A 323 10.50 34.20 1.20
C VAL A 323 10.41 35.24 0.10
N ASN A 324 10.95 34.90 -1.06
CA ASN A 324 10.52 35.48 -2.33
C ASN A 324 9.50 34.56 -2.98
N TYR A 325 8.53 35.12 -3.70
CA TYR A 325 7.56 34.33 -4.45
C TYR A 325 7.01 35.04 -5.67
N THR A 326 6.46 34.25 -6.59
CA THR A 326 5.53 34.70 -7.63
C THR A 326 4.38 33.70 -7.73
N GLY A 327 3.15 34.18 -7.88
CA GLY A 327 1.92 33.39 -7.92
C GLY A 327 1.14 33.54 -9.22
N TRP A 328 0.67 32.43 -9.77
CA TRP A 328 -0.13 32.34 -11.00
C TRP A 328 -1.38 31.48 -10.82
N LEU A 329 -2.42 31.78 -11.60
CA LEU A 329 -3.56 30.88 -11.76
C LEU A 329 -3.17 29.71 -12.67
N LYS A 330 -3.41 28.47 -12.23
CA LYS A 330 -3.03 27.26 -12.99
C LYS A 330 -3.69 27.18 -14.37
N ASP A 331 -4.94 27.66 -14.47
CA ASP A 331 -5.76 27.43 -15.66
C ASP A 331 -5.36 28.29 -16.86
N ASN A 332 -4.90 29.52 -16.62
CA ASN A 332 -4.58 30.50 -17.67
C ASN A 332 -3.18 31.09 -17.55
N ASN A 333 -2.37 30.67 -16.57
CA ASN A 333 -1.04 31.21 -16.25
C ASN A 333 -1.02 32.73 -16.00
N GLU A 334 -2.15 33.31 -15.60
CA GLU A 334 -2.22 34.72 -15.25
C GLU A 334 -1.53 34.94 -13.89
N LYS A 335 -0.51 35.81 -13.88
CA LYS A 335 0.19 36.20 -12.67
C LYS A 335 -0.71 37.11 -11.84
N PHE A 336 -1.00 36.72 -10.60
CA PHE A 336 -1.84 37.53 -9.70
C PHE A 336 -1.03 38.28 -8.63
N ASP A 337 0.18 37.80 -8.29
CA ASP A 337 1.00 38.41 -7.23
C ASP A 337 2.48 38.04 -7.33
N SER A 338 3.40 38.92 -6.89
CA SER A 338 4.85 38.66 -6.86
C SER A 338 5.59 39.58 -5.89
N SER A 339 6.31 39.00 -4.93
CA SER A 339 7.23 39.78 -4.08
C SER A 339 8.47 40.26 -4.86
N VAL A 340 8.89 39.49 -5.86
CA VAL A 340 10.06 39.79 -6.70
C VAL A 340 9.80 41.04 -7.53
N ASP A 341 8.62 41.18 -8.13
CA ASP A 341 8.25 42.37 -8.89
C ASP A 341 8.20 43.64 -8.02
N ARG A 342 7.83 43.48 -6.74
CA ARG A 342 7.81 44.59 -5.76
C ARG A 342 9.19 44.91 -5.21
N GLY A 343 10.15 44.00 -5.30
CA GLY A 343 11.47 44.12 -4.68
C GLY A 343 11.45 44.02 -3.15
N GLU A 344 10.39 43.47 -2.56
CA GLU A 344 10.20 43.36 -1.11
C GLU A 344 9.82 41.92 -0.73
N PRO A 345 10.73 41.15 -0.12
CA PRO A 345 10.44 39.80 0.37
C PRO A 345 9.30 39.78 1.39
N PHE A 346 8.58 38.67 1.46
CA PHE A 346 7.48 38.50 2.39
C PHE A 346 7.91 37.68 3.60
N SER A 347 7.52 38.12 4.79
CA SER A 347 7.85 37.44 6.05
C SER A 347 6.61 37.08 6.83
N PHE A 348 6.56 35.85 7.35
CA PHE A 348 5.42 35.37 8.12
C PHE A 348 5.82 34.23 9.09
N PRO A 349 5.04 34.00 10.16
CA PRO A 349 5.22 32.85 11.04
C PRO A 349 4.71 31.57 10.37
N ILE A 350 5.55 30.54 10.25
CA ILE A 350 5.21 29.29 9.57
C ILE A 350 4.41 28.32 10.49
N GLY A 351 3.39 27.68 9.94
CA GLY A 351 2.63 26.62 10.61
C GLY A 351 1.64 27.11 11.66
N LEU A 352 1.37 28.42 11.71
CA LEU A 352 0.42 29.05 12.64
C LEU A 352 -0.84 29.60 11.94
N GLY A 353 -1.02 29.35 10.64
CA GLY A 353 -2.21 29.77 9.89
C GLY A 353 -2.25 31.25 9.50
N TYR A 354 -1.10 31.92 9.44
CA TYR A 354 -1.00 33.32 8.99
C TYR A 354 -1.07 33.47 7.47
N VAL A 355 -0.78 32.41 6.74
CA VAL A 355 -0.88 32.31 5.28
C VAL A 355 -1.85 31.19 4.91
N ILE A 356 -2.14 31.03 3.62
CA ILE A 356 -2.93 29.90 3.13
C ILE A 356 -2.28 28.58 3.53
N LYS A 357 -3.09 27.55 3.82
CA LYS A 357 -2.58 26.25 4.31
C LYS A 357 -1.52 25.65 3.40
N GLY A 358 -1.67 25.83 2.08
CA GLY A 358 -0.71 25.28 1.15
C GLY A 358 0.69 25.90 1.24
N TRP A 359 0.80 27.12 1.76
CA TRP A 359 2.11 27.71 2.07
C TRP A 359 2.67 27.19 3.38
N ASP A 360 1.83 27.08 4.42
CA ASP A 360 2.24 26.50 5.70
C ASP A 360 2.81 25.08 5.51
N GLU A 361 2.17 24.25 4.68
CA GLU A 361 2.64 22.91 4.37
C GLU A 361 3.84 22.90 3.41
N GLY A 362 3.76 23.67 2.32
CA GLY A 362 4.75 23.64 1.24
C GLY A 362 6.11 24.24 1.61
N VAL A 363 6.12 25.29 2.43
CA VAL A 363 7.34 26.01 2.85
C VAL A 363 7.99 25.36 4.07
N ALA A 364 7.22 24.75 4.98
CA ALA A 364 7.75 24.14 6.20
C ALA A 364 8.79 23.03 5.96
N THR A 365 8.78 22.41 4.78
CA THR A 365 9.74 21.35 4.41
C THR A 365 10.85 21.83 3.47
N MET A 366 10.95 23.14 3.23
CA MET A 366 12.05 23.73 2.45
C MET A 366 13.29 23.95 3.32
N LYS A 367 14.45 24.09 2.66
CA LYS A 367 15.70 24.55 3.28
C LYS A 367 16.04 25.95 2.80
N VAL A 368 16.66 26.76 3.66
CA VAL A 368 17.16 28.09 3.28
C VAL A 368 18.10 27.99 2.07
N GLY A 369 17.89 28.88 1.10
CA GLY A 369 18.52 28.88 -0.23
C GLY A 369 17.80 28.02 -1.27
N GLY A 370 16.72 27.34 -0.91
CA GLY A 370 15.95 26.49 -1.83
C GLY A 370 14.87 27.24 -2.60
N LYS A 371 14.57 26.76 -3.81
CA LYS A 371 13.48 27.19 -4.67
C LYS A 371 12.54 26.03 -4.95
N ARG A 372 11.24 26.27 -4.78
CA ARG A 372 10.21 25.24 -4.92
C ARG A 372 9.00 25.79 -5.65
N ARG A 373 8.51 25.03 -6.62
CA ARG A 373 7.20 25.25 -7.22
C ARG A 373 6.15 24.52 -6.42
N LEU A 374 5.12 25.23 -5.95
CA LEU A 374 3.96 24.70 -5.25
C LEU A 374 2.74 24.78 -6.18
N THR A 375 2.03 23.68 -6.38
CA THR A 375 0.68 23.68 -6.97
C THR A 375 -0.32 23.44 -5.85
N ILE A 376 -1.06 24.49 -5.52
CA ILE A 376 -1.94 24.56 -4.37
C ILE A 376 -3.40 24.49 -4.85
N PRO A 377 -4.10 23.39 -4.57
CA PRO A 377 -5.52 23.27 -4.89
C PRO A 377 -6.35 24.23 -4.04
N SER A 378 -7.55 24.58 -4.52
CA SER A 378 -8.34 25.66 -3.92
C SER A 378 -8.64 25.46 -2.43
N ASP A 379 -8.88 24.24 -1.96
CA ASP A 379 -9.16 23.93 -0.56
C ASP A 379 -8.00 24.23 0.40
N LEU A 380 -6.77 24.25 -0.11
CA LEU A 380 -5.56 24.67 0.62
C LEU A 380 -5.16 26.13 0.31
N GLY A 381 -5.85 26.76 -0.64
CA GLY A 381 -5.74 28.17 -1.01
C GLY A 381 -6.91 28.99 -0.46
N TYR A 382 -7.69 29.59 -1.36
CA TYR A 382 -8.79 30.51 -1.03
C TYR A 382 -10.19 29.90 -1.18
N GLY A 383 -10.29 28.60 -1.44
CA GLY A 383 -11.51 27.81 -1.51
C GLY A 383 -12.58 28.37 -2.44
N ALA A 384 -13.84 28.08 -2.11
CA ALA A 384 -15.01 28.48 -2.90
C ALA A 384 -15.29 29.99 -2.91
N VAL A 385 -14.54 30.79 -2.15
CA VAL A 385 -14.71 32.26 -2.11
C VAL A 385 -13.74 32.95 -3.07
N GLY A 386 -12.53 32.42 -3.24
CA GLY A 386 -11.46 33.13 -3.95
C GLY A 386 -10.91 34.29 -3.10
N ALA A 387 -10.11 35.17 -3.70
CA ALA A 387 -9.53 36.31 -3.00
C ALA A 387 -9.36 37.54 -3.91
N GLY A 388 -9.93 38.66 -3.44
CA GLY A 388 -9.92 39.92 -4.17
C GLY A 388 -10.57 39.79 -5.56
N ALA A 389 -10.09 40.61 -6.50
CA ALA A 389 -10.53 40.53 -7.90
C ALA A 389 -9.66 39.60 -8.75
N ALA A 390 -8.49 39.19 -8.25
CA ALA A 390 -7.46 38.49 -9.03
C ALA A 390 -7.53 36.96 -8.90
N ILE A 391 -8.10 36.43 -7.81
CA ILE A 391 -8.17 34.98 -7.58
C ILE A 391 -9.64 34.54 -7.58
N PRO A 392 -10.13 33.84 -8.62
CA PRO A 392 -11.51 33.41 -8.67
C PRO A 392 -11.82 32.27 -7.67
N PRO A 393 -13.10 32.08 -7.32
CA PRO A 393 -13.57 30.91 -6.57
C PRO A 393 -13.04 29.58 -7.11
N ASN A 394 -12.65 28.69 -6.22
CA ASN A 394 -12.18 27.32 -6.53
C ASN A 394 -10.93 27.26 -7.42
N ALA A 395 -10.15 28.35 -7.53
CA ALA A 395 -8.94 28.38 -8.33
C ALA A 395 -7.83 27.49 -7.76
N THR A 396 -7.15 26.74 -8.63
CA THR A 396 -5.85 26.12 -8.30
C THR A 396 -4.74 27.14 -8.57
N LEU A 397 -3.85 27.31 -7.60
CA LEU A 397 -2.77 28.29 -7.63
C LEU A 397 -1.45 27.59 -7.88
N VAL A 398 -0.54 28.26 -8.59
CA VAL A 398 0.86 27.85 -8.74
C VAL A 398 1.72 28.95 -8.14
N PHE A 399 2.68 28.58 -7.28
CA PHE A 399 3.65 29.51 -6.71
C PHE A 399 5.06 29.00 -6.96
N ASP A 400 5.96 29.88 -7.39
CA ASP A 400 7.40 29.64 -7.27
C ASP A 400 7.86 30.40 -6.03
N VAL A 401 8.39 29.68 -5.05
CA VAL A 401 8.81 30.21 -3.75
C VAL A 401 10.30 29.96 -3.56
N GLU A 402 11.03 30.97 -3.11
CA GLU A 402 12.42 30.91 -2.70
C GLU A 402 12.52 31.20 -1.21
N LEU A 403 13.07 30.26 -0.42
CA LEU A 403 13.25 30.45 1.02
C LEU A 403 14.58 31.16 1.30
N LEU A 404 14.51 32.43 1.69
CA LEU A 404 15.69 33.28 1.89
C LEU A 404 16.28 33.16 3.30
N GLY A 405 15.46 32.85 4.31
CA GLY A 405 15.90 32.77 5.70
C GLY A 405 14.83 32.28 6.66
N VAL A 406 15.28 31.87 7.85
CA VAL A 406 14.47 31.45 9.00
C VAL A 406 15.00 32.19 10.24
N GLN A 407 14.09 32.71 11.07
CA GLN A 407 14.40 33.49 12.28
C GLN A 407 13.66 32.95 13.51
#